data_AF-A0A0A6PNY2-F1
#
_entry.id   AF-A0A0A6PNY2-F1
#
_cell.length_a   1.000
_cell.length_b   1.000
_cell.length_c   1.000
_cell.angle_alpha   90.00
_cell.angle_beta   90.00
_cell.angle_gamma   90.00
#
_symmetry.space_group_name_H-M   'P 1'
#
loop_
_entity.id
_entity.type
_entity.pdbx_description
1 polymer ?
#
loop_
_entity_poly.entity_id
_entity_poly.type
_entity_poly.pdbx_seq_one_letter_code
_entity_poly.pdbx_strand_id
1 'polypeptide(L)'
;MMADITRVNAFFQNWKGAIALFNKFTSSHSRFVIELKQPNNGEFIGVSFSFCNYIAGSTLWENCDLKCFPWKSPEGKSGYEVRDDKAGFLIRGTDSIVIGEGDSSTIPQAHPFQNQSL
;
A
#
# COMPACT_ATOMS: atom_id res chain seq x y z
N MET A 1 14.64 8.95 -7.39
CA MET A 1 14.74 10.05 -6.39
C MET A 1 14.35 9.43 -5.05
N MET A 2 15.19 9.51 -4.02
CA MET A 2 14.91 8.82 -2.74
C MET A 2 13.62 9.35 -2.11
N ALA A 3 12.78 8.48 -1.56
CA ALA A 3 11.54 8.86 -0.90
C ALA A 3 11.81 9.83 0.28
N ASP A 4 11.04 10.92 0.35
CA ASP A 4 11.02 11.81 1.51
C ASP A 4 10.23 11.13 2.63
N ILE A 5 10.95 10.40 3.48
CA ILE A 5 10.38 9.60 4.58
C ILE A 5 9.56 10.46 5.53
N THR A 6 9.99 11.70 5.80
CA THR A 6 9.27 12.62 6.70
C THR A 6 7.91 12.96 6.12
N ARG A 7 7.86 13.34 4.83
CA ARG A 7 6.61 13.64 4.14
C ARG A 7 5.69 12.42 4.03
N VAL A 8 6.25 11.25 3.76
CA VAL A 8 5.50 9.98 3.68
C VAL A 8 4.88 9.63 5.04
N ASN A 9 5.64 9.79 6.13
CA ASN A 9 5.11 9.54 7.47
C ASN A 9 4.02 10.55 7.87
N ALA A 10 4.18 11.82 7.53
CA ALA A 10 3.12 12.82 7.76
C ALA A 10 1.83 12.45 7.02
N PHE A 11 1.95 11.96 5.79
CA PHE A 11 0.81 11.42 5.04
C PHE A 11 0.18 10.20 5.74
N PHE A 12 0.97 9.20 6.14
CA PHE A 12 0.41 8.01 6.81
C PHE A 12 -0.26 8.33 8.16
N GLN A 13 0.24 9.32 8.91
CA GLN A 13 -0.43 9.77 10.13
C GLN A 13 -1.84 10.33 9.86
N ASN A 14 -2.04 11.04 8.75
CA ASN A 14 -3.36 11.54 8.35
C ASN A 14 -4.31 10.41 7.92
N TRP A 15 -3.78 9.25 7.54
CA TRP A 15 -4.53 8.08 7.10
C TRP A 15 -4.56 6.96 8.14
N LYS A 16 -4.16 7.26 9.38
CA LYS A 16 -4.21 6.30 10.48
C LYS A 16 -5.65 5.86 10.76
N GLY A 17 -5.84 4.56 10.95
CA GLY A 17 -7.15 3.96 11.16
C GLY A 17 -7.88 3.58 9.87
N ALA A 18 -7.32 3.90 8.69
CA ALA A 18 -7.90 3.50 7.42
C ALA A 18 -7.95 1.97 7.24
N ILE A 19 -8.74 1.54 6.26
CA ILE A 19 -8.67 0.20 5.68
C ILE A 19 -7.60 0.24 4.59
N ALA A 20 -6.65 -0.68 4.62
CA ALA A 20 -5.65 -0.82 3.59
C ALA A 20 -5.88 -2.11 2.82
N LEU A 21 -5.77 -2.05 1.50
CA LEU A 21 -5.97 -3.18 0.61
C LEU A 21 -4.97 -3.21 -0.53
N PHE A 22 -4.58 -4.41 -0.92
CA PHE A 22 -3.83 -4.66 -2.15
C PHE A 22 -4.69 -4.26 -3.35
N ASN A 23 -4.17 -3.34 -4.16
CA ASN A 23 -4.83 -2.94 -5.39
C ASN A 23 -4.23 -3.68 -6.58
N LYS A 24 -2.93 -3.49 -6.85
CA LYS A 24 -2.28 -4.10 -8.01
C LYS A 24 -0.77 -4.23 -7.87
N PHE A 25 -0.19 -5.11 -8.67
CA PHE A 25 1.24 -5.22 -8.88
C PHE A 25 1.56 -5.22 -10.38
N THR A 26 2.52 -4.41 -10.82
CA THR A 26 3.00 -4.39 -12.21
C THR A 26 4.47 -4.77 -12.28
N SER A 27 4.77 -5.80 -13.07
CA SER A 27 6.12 -6.39 -13.17
C SER A 27 7.12 -5.49 -13.90
N SER A 28 6.67 -4.70 -14.89
CA SER A 28 7.55 -3.87 -15.72
C SER A 28 8.33 -2.81 -14.95
N HIS A 29 7.78 -2.34 -13.83
CA HIS A 29 8.41 -1.34 -12.95
C HIS A 29 8.58 -1.85 -11.51
N SER A 30 8.31 -3.14 -11.27
CA SER A 30 8.21 -3.73 -9.92
C SER A 30 7.40 -2.83 -8.97
N ARG A 31 6.26 -2.33 -9.48
CA ARG A 31 5.42 -1.36 -8.80
C ARG A 31 4.31 -2.08 -8.06
N PHE A 32 4.24 -1.88 -6.76
CA PHE A 32 3.18 -2.38 -5.90
C PHE A 32 2.28 -1.23 -5.48
N VAL A 33 0.97 -1.43 -5.51
CA VAL A 33 0.00 -0.40 -5.14
C VAL A 33 -0.92 -0.94 -4.05
N ILE A 34 -1.00 -0.21 -2.96
CA ILE A 34 -2.09 -0.36 -1.99
C ILE A 34 -3.06 0.79 -2.16
N GLU A 35 -4.31 0.54 -1.82
CA GLU A 35 -5.31 1.58 -1.62
C GLU A 35 -5.58 1.73 -0.13
N LEU A 36 -5.66 2.97 0.34
CA LEU A 36 -6.12 3.31 1.67
C LEU A 36 -7.53 3.88 1.55
N LYS A 37 -8.45 3.42 2.39
CA LYS A 37 -9.85 3.85 2.43
C LYS A 37 -10.23 4.31 3.83
N GLN A 38 -10.72 5.53 3.95
CA GLN A 38 -11.21 6.09 5.21
C GLN A 38 -12.59 5.47 5.55
N PRO A 39 -12.78 4.94 6.77
CA PRO A 39 -14.04 4.30 7.15
C PRO A 39 -15.21 5.29 7.28
N ASN A 40 -14.93 6.55 7.61
CA ASN A 40 -15.96 7.53 7.99
C ASN A 40 -16.54 8.32 6.81
N ASN A 41 -15.73 8.59 5.77
CA ASN A 41 -16.13 9.43 4.64
C ASN A 41 -16.06 8.69 3.29
N GLY A 42 -15.56 7.44 3.27
CA GLY A 42 -15.41 6.64 2.05
C GLY A 42 -14.33 7.14 1.08
N GLU A 43 -13.54 8.15 1.46
CA GLU A 43 -12.41 8.65 0.68
C GLU A 43 -11.38 7.54 0.49
N PHE A 44 -10.81 7.45 -0.72
CA PHE A 44 -9.78 6.47 -1.04
C PHE A 44 -8.60 7.13 -1.72
N ILE A 45 -7.41 6.56 -1.53
CA ILE A 45 -6.18 7.02 -2.18
C ILE A 45 -5.23 5.86 -2.46
N GLY A 46 -4.57 5.90 -3.62
CA GLY A 46 -3.51 4.97 -3.97
C GLY A 46 -2.16 5.38 -3.41
N VAL A 47 -1.42 4.40 -2.90
CA VAL A 47 0.00 4.53 -2.54
C VAL A 47 0.79 3.51 -3.36
N SER A 48 1.58 4.03 -4.28
CA SER A 48 2.43 3.24 -5.18
C SER A 48 3.86 3.19 -4.66
N PHE A 49 4.43 1.99 -4.62
CA PHE A 49 5.78 1.68 -4.20
C PHE A 49 6.56 1.17 -5.42
N SER A 50 7.63 1.85 -5.81
CA SER A 50 8.45 1.48 -6.98
C SER A 50 9.67 0.67 -6.58
N PHE A 51 10.07 -0.28 -7.45
CA PHE A 51 11.22 -1.16 -7.23
C PHE A 51 11.14 -1.90 -5.89
N CYS A 52 10.05 -2.62 -5.70
CA CYS A 52 9.81 -3.42 -4.50
C CYS A 52 10.62 -4.72 -4.55
N ASN A 53 11.49 -4.92 -3.55
CA ASN A 53 12.35 -6.10 -3.47
C ASN A 53 11.79 -7.15 -2.49
N TYR A 54 10.85 -6.75 -1.64
CA TYR A 54 10.24 -7.61 -0.65
C TYR A 54 8.86 -7.09 -0.26
N ILE A 55 7.88 -7.99 -0.19
CA ILE A 55 6.52 -7.73 0.29
C ILE A 55 6.10 -8.91 1.16
N ALA A 56 5.53 -8.64 2.34
CA ALA A 56 4.93 -9.64 3.21
C ALA A 56 3.74 -9.06 4.00
N GLY A 57 2.86 -9.95 4.43
CA GLY A 57 1.72 -9.63 5.29
C GLY A 57 0.37 -9.71 4.60
N SER A 58 -0.63 -9.12 5.26
CA SER A 58 -2.03 -9.18 4.84
C SER A 58 -2.27 -8.39 3.54
N THR A 59 -3.14 -8.91 2.67
CA THR A 59 -3.59 -8.21 1.45
C THR A 59 -4.77 -7.26 1.70
N LEU A 60 -5.40 -7.35 2.87
CA LEU A 60 -6.47 -6.48 3.35
C LEU A 60 -6.38 -6.42 4.86
N TRP A 61 -6.37 -5.22 5.44
CA TRP A 61 -6.40 -5.05 6.89
C TRP A 61 -7.07 -3.73 7.31
N GLU A 62 -7.64 -3.74 8.51
CA GLU A 62 -8.30 -2.59 9.12
C GLU A 62 -7.42 -1.95 10.19
N ASN A 63 -7.78 -0.73 10.61
CA ASN A 63 -7.05 0.02 11.63
C ASN A 63 -5.57 0.25 11.27
N CYS A 64 -5.32 0.56 10.01
CA CYS A 64 -3.98 0.74 9.44
C CYS A 64 -3.15 1.81 10.19
N ASP A 65 -1.91 1.49 10.55
CA ASP A 65 -0.92 2.39 11.18
C ASP A 65 0.44 2.27 10.47
N LEU A 66 0.44 2.52 9.15
CA LEU A 66 1.64 2.46 8.31
C LEU A 66 2.71 3.46 8.77
N LYS A 67 3.96 3.00 8.77
CA LYS A 67 5.15 3.80 9.06
C LYS A 67 6.23 3.51 8.04
N CYS A 68 6.94 4.56 7.64
CA CYS A 68 8.06 4.53 6.71
C CYS A 68 9.38 4.76 7.45
N PHE A 69 10.38 3.95 7.14
CA PHE A 69 11.70 3.97 7.74
C PHE A 69 12.78 3.93 6.67
N PRO A 70 13.96 4.51 6.94
CA PRO A 70 15.10 4.34 6.06
C PRO A 70 15.54 2.88 6.07
N TRP A 71 15.86 2.35 4.89
CA TRP A 71 16.34 0.99 4.74
C TRP A 71 17.51 0.94 3.77
N LYS A 72 18.38 -0.05 3.93
CA LYS A 72 19.45 -0.34 2.98
C LYS A 72 19.29 -1.76 2.46
N SER A 73 19.38 -1.91 1.14
CA SER A 73 19.36 -3.22 0.50
C SER A 73 20.59 -4.05 0.86
N PRO A 74 20.55 -5.39 0.69
CA PRO A 74 21.72 -6.25 0.87
C PRO A 74 22.91 -5.82 0.00
N GLU A 75 22.64 -5.19 -1.16
CA GLU A 75 23.63 -4.63 -2.08
C GLU A 75 24.09 -3.22 -1.68
N GLY A 76 23.64 -2.69 -0.54
CA GLY A 76 24.03 -1.38 0.00
C GLY A 76 23.27 -0.18 -0.57
N LYS A 77 22.23 -0.39 -1.39
CA LYS A 77 21.42 0.71 -1.95
C LYS A 77 20.51 1.30 -0.88
N SER A 78 20.47 2.62 -0.79
CA SER A 78 19.49 3.32 0.05
C SER A 78 18.07 3.11 -0.49
N GLY A 79 17.12 2.97 0.42
CA GLY A 79 15.72 2.76 0.10
C GLY A 79 14.83 3.04 1.31
N TYR A 80 13.66 2.42 1.30
CA TYR A 80 12.65 2.56 2.34
C TYR A 80 12.12 1.19 2.78
N GLU A 81 11.67 1.15 4.02
CA GLU A 81 10.85 0.10 4.59
C GLU A 81 9.52 0.73 5.02
N VAL A 82 8.40 0.25 4.49
CA VAL A 82 7.07 0.63 4.97
C VAL A 82 6.44 -0.57 5.64
N ARG A 83 5.91 -0.39 6.84
CA ARG A 83 5.33 -1.49 7.62
C ARG A 83 4.16 -1.05 8.48
N ASP A 84 3.30 -2.01 8.77
CA ASP A 84 2.28 -1.96 9.81
C ASP A 84 2.51 -3.16 10.73
N ASP A 85 3.08 -2.89 11.90
CA ASP A 85 3.53 -3.92 12.85
C ASP A 85 2.34 -4.75 13.38
N LYS A 86 1.14 -4.15 13.52
CA LYS A 86 -0.04 -4.84 14.04
C LYS A 86 -0.66 -5.74 12.97
N ALA A 87 -0.68 -5.29 11.72
CA ALA A 87 -1.18 -6.06 10.59
C ALA A 87 -0.18 -7.11 10.05
N GLY A 88 1.08 -7.07 10.53
CA GLY A 88 2.17 -7.89 10.02
C GLY A 88 2.53 -7.55 8.57
N PHE A 89 2.25 -6.33 8.11
CA PHE A 89 2.52 -5.87 6.75
C PHE A 89 3.91 -5.23 6.66
N LEU A 90 4.64 -5.55 5.60
CA LEU A 90 5.99 -5.06 5.35
C LEU A 90 6.28 -4.99 3.86
N ILE A 91 6.80 -3.86 3.40
CA ILE A 91 7.32 -3.67 2.05
C ILE A 91 8.67 -2.96 2.09
N ARG A 92 9.59 -3.38 1.21
CA ARG A 92 10.90 -2.74 1.02
C ARG A 92 11.10 -2.40 -0.44
N GLY A 93 11.54 -1.17 -0.69
CA GLY A 93 11.85 -0.69 -2.04
C GLY A 93 13.04 0.25 -2.05
N THR A 94 13.62 0.47 -3.23
CA THR A 94 14.88 1.24 -3.39
C THR A 94 14.74 2.54 -4.16
N ASP A 95 13.52 2.95 -4.51
CA ASP A 95 13.30 4.19 -5.26
C ASP A 95 12.20 5.05 -4.62
N SER A 96 11.04 5.14 -5.28
CA SER A 96 10.03 6.14 -4.99
C SER A 96 8.78 5.55 -4.34
N ILE A 97 8.13 6.40 -3.52
CA ILE A 97 6.76 6.21 -3.05
C ILE A 97 5.93 7.34 -3.67
N VAL A 98 4.85 7.01 -4.38
CA VAL A 98 3.97 7.96 -5.04
C VAL A 98 2.58 7.89 -4.40
N ILE A 99 2.07 9.03 -3.96
CA ILE A 99 0.77 9.17 -3.31
C ILE A 99 -0.19 9.84 -4.29
N GLY A 100 -1.40 9.29 -4.42
CA GLY A 100 -2.46 9.83 -5.29
C GLY A 100 -2.62 9.11 -6.63
N GLU A 101 -1.68 8.25 -7.02
CA GLU A 101 -1.86 7.33 -8.15
C GLU A 101 -2.64 6.09 -7.68
N GLY A 102 -3.95 6.27 -7.52
CA GLY A 102 -4.89 5.17 -7.63
C GLY A 102 -5.38 5.13 -9.06
N ASP A 103 -4.75 4.36 -9.96
CA ASP A 103 -5.47 3.99 -11.18
C ASP A 103 -6.76 3.32 -10.70
N SER A 104 -7.88 4.00 -10.92
CA SER A 104 -9.23 3.66 -10.47
C SER A 104 -9.60 2.24 -10.91
N SER A 105 -9.07 1.26 -10.21
CA SER A 105 -9.27 -0.14 -10.50
C SER A 105 -10.52 -0.51 -9.74
N THR A 106 -11.66 -0.27 -10.40
CA THR A 106 -12.98 -0.76 -10.04
C THR A 106 -12.89 -2.04 -9.22
N ILE A 107 -13.26 -1.95 -7.94
CA ILE A 107 -13.60 -3.13 -7.13
C ILE A 107 -14.63 -3.90 -7.96
N PRO A 108 -14.42 -5.18 -8.34
CA PRO A 108 -15.50 -5.98 -8.88
C PRO A 108 -16.61 -5.97 -7.84
N GLN A 109 -17.76 -5.38 -8.18
CA GLN A 109 -18.94 -5.58 -7.36
C GLN A 109 -19.09 -7.10 -7.20
N ALA A 110 -19.11 -7.57 -5.95
CA ALA A 110 -19.51 -8.93 -5.68
C ALA A 110 -20.93 -9.07 -6.25
N HIS A 111 -21.05 -9.71 -7.41
CA HIS A 111 -22.36 -10.15 -7.87
C HIS A 111 -22.84 -11.14 -6.82
N PRO A 112 -23.97 -10.87 -6.13
CA PRO A 112 -24.57 -11.91 -5.32
C PRO A 112 -24.82 -13.09 -6.25
N PHE A 113 -24.29 -14.26 -5.90
CA PHE A 113 -24.60 -15.50 -6.58
C PHE A 113 -26.13 -15.62 -6.63
N GLN A 114 -26.71 -15.40 -7.81
CA GLN A 114 -28.09 -15.79 -8.03
C GLN A 114 -28.10 -17.31 -7.96
N ASN A 115 -28.57 -17.83 -6.83
CA ASN A 115 -28.97 -19.22 -6.71
C ASN A 115 -29.98 -19.49 -7.82
N GLN A 116 -29.52 -20.10 -8.91
CA GLN A 116 -30.43 -20.76 -9.84
C GLN A 116 -30.87 -22.04 -9.13
N SER A 117 -32.09 -21.98 -8.60
CA SER A 117 -32.84 -23.17 -8.20
C SER A 117 -32.90 -24.13 -9.40
N LEU A 118 -32.53 -25.38 -9.15
CA LEU A 118 -32.63 -26.52 -10.06
C LEU A 118 -34.07 -26.74 -10.54
#